data_AF-A0A1H5S6P8-F1
#
_entry.id   AF-A0A1H5S6P8-F1
#
_cell.length_a   1.000
_cell.length_b   1.000
_cell.length_c   1.000
_cell.angle_alpha   90.00
_cell.angle_beta   90.00
_cell.angle_gamma   90.00
#
_symmetry.space_group_name_H-M   'P 1'
#
loop_
_entity.id
_entity.type
_entity.pdbx_description
1 polymer ?
#
loop_
_entity_poly.entity_id
_entity_poly.type
_entity_poly.pdbx_seq_one_letter_code
_entity_poly.pdbx_strand_id
1 'polypeptide(L)'
;MMYSVKRQKANNMRGFTLLELLVVMVIIGLLAAYVGPKYFSQVGKSEIKMAQAQIDALEKALHQYRLDVGSYPATELGLVSLVNRPSNEPRWQGPYLSKLPPADPWGRPYVYKYPGERSEFDLLSYGRDGQPGGDGEAADITNW
;
A
#
# COMPACT_ATOMS: atom_id res chain seq x y z
N MET A 1 29.73 46.81 61.67
CA MET A 1 29.71 45.54 60.89
C MET A 1 29.16 45.87 59.51
N MET A 2 30.00 45.85 58.47
CA MET A 2 29.72 46.42 57.15
C MET A 2 29.39 45.26 56.20
N TYR A 3 28.13 45.12 55.80
CA TYR A 3 27.71 44.03 54.90
C TYR A 3 27.99 44.41 53.44
N SER A 4 28.95 43.71 52.82
CA SER A 4 29.28 43.83 51.40
C SER A 4 28.25 43.09 50.55
N VAL A 5 27.48 43.83 49.77
CA VAL A 5 26.49 43.29 48.83
C VAL A 5 27.21 42.86 47.54
N LYS A 6 27.31 41.54 47.31
CA LYS A 6 27.79 40.98 46.04
C LYS A 6 26.74 41.25 44.94
N ARG A 7 27.10 42.06 43.94
CA ARG A 7 26.34 42.20 42.69
C ARG A 7 26.32 40.87 41.93
N GLN A 8 25.15 40.24 41.81
CA GLN A 8 24.95 39.13 40.86
C GLN A 8 25.04 39.69 39.44
N LYS A 9 25.94 39.12 38.62
CA LYS A 9 25.94 39.35 37.17
C LYS A 9 24.66 38.76 36.60
N ALA A 10 23.78 39.60 36.07
CA ALA A 10 22.64 39.16 35.28
C ALA A 10 23.17 38.39 34.06
N ASN A 11 22.82 37.11 33.97
CA ASN A 11 23.05 36.33 32.76
C ASN A 11 22.25 36.99 31.65
N ASN A 12 22.95 37.49 30.63
CA ASN A 12 22.33 38.15 29.49
C ASN A 12 21.62 37.08 28.65
N MET A 13 20.35 36.81 28.97
CA MET A 13 19.50 35.95 28.16
C MET A 13 19.27 36.65 26.82
N ARG A 14 20.06 36.27 25.81
CA ARG A 14 19.82 36.66 24.42
C ARG A 14 18.56 35.93 23.96
N GLY A 15 17.46 36.66 23.84
CA GLY A 15 16.24 36.16 23.20
C GLY A 15 16.45 36.01 21.69
N PHE A 16 15.74 35.06 21.07
CA PHE A 16 15.69 34.89 19.63
C PHE A 16 15.16 36.17 18.95
N THR A 17 15.79 36.56 17.84
CA THR A 17 15.30 37.64 16.99
C THR A 17 14.21 37.12 16.05
N LEU A 18 13.29 38.00 15.63
CA LEU A 18 12.29 37.67 14.60
C LEU A 18 12.95 37.26 13.28
N LEU A 19 14.12 37.83 12.97
CA LEU A 19 14.88 37.55 11.76
C LEU A 19 15.40 36.11 11.75
N GLU A 20 15.91 35.60 12.87
CA GLU A 20 16.35 34.19 12.98
C GLU A 20 15.19 33.22 12.74
N LEU A 21 14.02 33.47 13.33
CA LEU A 21 12.82 32.66 13.10
C LEU A 21 12.36 32.72 11.64
N LEU A 22 12.43 33.90 11.01
CA LEU A 22 12.07 34.08 9.61
C LEU A 22 12.98 33.24 8.70
N VAL A 23 14.30 33.31 8.90
CA VAL A 23 15.26 32.52 8.11
C VAL A 23 15.01 31.02 8.26
N VAL A 24 14.73 30.55 9.48
CA VAL A 24 14.40 29.14 9.73
C VAL A 24 13.13 28.70 8.99
N MET A 25 12.07 29.51 9.04
CA MET A 25 10.81 29.20 8.34
C MET A 25 10.99 29.14 6.82
N VAL A 26 11.82 30.03 6.25
CA VAL A 26 12.14 30.01 4.82
C VAL A 26 12.88 28.71 4.45
N ILE A 27 13.89 28.31 5.24
CA ILE A 27 14.64 27.07 4.98
C ILE A 27 13.72 25.85 5.09
N ILE A 28 12.87 25.77 6.12
CA ILE A 28 11.90 24.67 6.28
C ILE A 28 10.92 24.63 5.11
N GLY A 29 10.39 25.78 4.68
CA GLY A 29 9.49 25.88 3.53
C GLY A 29 10.12 25.37 2.23
N LEU A 30 11.39 25.76 1.97
CA LEU A 30 12.14 25.29 0.80
C LEU A 30 12.41 23.78 0.84
N LEU A 31 12.81 23.26 2.01
CA LEU A 31 13.05 21.82 2.18
C LEU A 31 11.76 21.01 2.02
N ALA A 32 10.64 21.46 2.62
CA ALA A 32 9.35 20.81 2.50
C ALA A 32 8.84 20.78 1.06
N ALA A 33 8.98 21.89 0.32
CA ALA A 33 8.61 21.98 -1.08
C ALA A 33 9.43 21.04 -1.99
N TYR A 34 10.70 20.81 -1.67
CA TYR A 34 11.58 19.93 -2.44
C TYR A 34 11.37 18.45 -2.13
N VAL A 35 11.24 18.08 -0.84
CA VAL A 35 11.21 16.68 -0.41
C VAL A 35 9.81 16.08 -0.51
N GLY A 36 8.75 16.87 -0.26
CA GLY A 36 7.37 16.39 -0.22
C GLY A 36 6.94 15.60 -1.46
N PRO A 37 6.98 16.20 -2.68
CA PRO A 37 6.52 15.53 -3.90
C PRO A 37 7.26 14.21 -4.20
N LYS A 38 8.57 14.17 -3.95
CA LYS A 38 9.39 12.99 -4.25
C LYS A 38 9.04 11.80 -3.34
N TYR A 39 8.79 12.06 -2.06
CA TYR A 39 8.40 11.01 -1.10
C TYR A 39 7.07 10.37 -1.49
N PHE A 40 6.03 11.17 -1.77
CA PHE A 40 4.71 10.64 -2.18
C PHE A 40 4.79 9.84 -3.47
N SER A 41 5.51 10.34 -4.49
CA SER A 41 5.67 9.62 -5.76
C SER A 41 6.39 8.27 -5.64
N GLN A 42 7.28 8.14 -4.63
CA GLN A 42 8.01 6.89 -4.40
C GLN A 42 7.12 5.86 -3.69
N VAL A 43 6.30 6.31 -2.73
CA VAL A 43 5.33 5.46 -2.02
C VAL A 43 4.30 4.92 -3.02
N GLY A 44 3.68 5.78 -3.83
CA GLY A 44 2.68 5.34 -4.82
C GLY A 44 3.23 4.34 -5.84
N LYS A 45 4.46 4.54 -6.33
CA LYS A 45 5.12 3.55 -7.20
C LYS A 45 5.38 2.21 -6.51
N SER A 46 5.68 2.23 -5.21
CA SER A 46 5.86 1.01 -4.42
C SER A 46 4.55 0.28 -4.22
N GLU A 47 3.46 1.00 -3.94
CA GLU A 47 2.11 0.46 -3.83
C GLU A 47 1.72 -0.26 -5.13
N ILE A 48 1.80 0.40 -6.28
CA ILE A 48 1.47 -0.22 -7.58
C ILE A 48 2.28 -1.51 -7.83
N LYS A 49 3.59 -1.48 -7.58
CA LYS A 49 4.45 -2.66 -7.76
C LYS A 49 4.09 -3.80 -6.83
N MET A 50 3.75 -3.49 -5.58
CA MET A 50 3.29 -4.50 -4.62
C MET A 50 1.97 -5.11 -5.08
N ALA A 51 1.03 -4.30 -5.55
CA ALA A 51 -0.25 -4.79 -6.06
C ALA A 51 -0.06 -5.71 -7.27
N GLN A 52 0.80 -5.34 -8.22
CA GLN A 52 1.13 -6.19 -9.37
C GLN A 52 1.75 -7.52 -8.92
N ALA A 53 2.75 -7.48 -8.03
CA ALA A 53 3.40 -8.70 -7.55
C ALA A 53 2.43 -9.63 -6.80
N GLN A 54 1.45 -9.06 -6.10
CA GLN A 54 0.38 -9.81 -5.44
C GLN A 54 -0.57 -10.43 -6.46
N ILE A 55 -0.98 -9.70 -7.50
CA ILE A 55 -1.80 -10.22 -8.61
C ILE A 55 -1.08 -11.39 -9.30
N ASP A 56 0.20 -11.23 -9.66
CA ASP A 56 1.00 -12.29 -10.29
C ASP A 56 1.09 -13.56 -9.42
N ALA A 57 1.19 -13.40 -8.10
CA ALA A 57 1.24 -14.51 -7.16
C ALA A 57 -0.12 -15.23 -7.05
N LEU A 58 -1.21 -14.46 -7.02
CA LEU A 58 -2.58 -14.98 -6.99
C LEU A 58 -2.94 -15.70 -8.29
N GLU A 59 -2.55 -15.14 -9.44
CA GLU A 59 -2.71 -15.75 -10.76
C GLU A 59 -2.02 -17.11 -10.83
N LYS A 60 -0.76 -17.21 -10.38
CA LYS A 60 -0.05 -18.49 -10.30
C LYS A 60 -0.77 -19.52 -9.42
N ALA A 61 -1.30 -19.09 -8.27
CA ALA A 61 -2.06 -19.96 -7.39
C ALA A 61 -3.38 -20.43 -8.03
N LEU A 62 -4.07 -19.54 -8.75
CA LEU A 62 -5.28 -19.87 -9.50
C LEU A 62 -5.01 -20.86 -10.64
N HIS A 63 -3.91 -20.69 -11.37
CA HIS A 63 -3.49 -21.66 -12.38
C HIS A 63 -3.19 -23.03 -11.76
N GLN A 64 -2.48 -23.07 -10.64
CA GLN A 64 -2.21 -24.33 -9.95
C GLN A 64 -3.50 -25.01 -9.46
N TYR A 65 -4.45 -24.24 -8.92
CA TYR A 65 -5.78 -24.75 -8.57
C TYR A 65 -6.46 -25.40 -9.77
N ARG A 66 -6.44 -24.74 -10.94
CA ARG A 66 -7.03 -25.28 -12.17
C ARG A 66 -6.35 -26.56 -12.64
N LEU A 67 -5.03 -26.68 -12.50
CA LEU A 67 -4.31 -27.90 -12.88
C LEU A 67 -4.78 -29.13 -12.09
N ASP A 68 -5.09 -28.95 -10.81
CA ASP A 68 -5.50 -30.06 -9.95
C ASP A 68 -7.00 -30.35 -10.02
N VAL A 69 -7.83 -29.30 -9.98
CA VAL A 69 -9.29 -29.40 -9.91
C VAL A 69 -9.91 -29.54 -11.31
N GLY A 70 -9.30 -28.90 -12.31
CA GLY A 70 -9.76 -28.85 -13.71
C GLY A 70 -10.46 -27.54 -14.10
N SER A 71 -10.84 -26.71 -13.13
CA SER A 71 -11.47 -25.40 -13.34
C SER A 71 -10.95 -24.39 -12.32
N TYR A 72 -11.13 -23.10 -12.57
CA TYR A 72 -10.88 -22.08 -11.55
C TYR A 72 -11.98 -22.08 -10.49
N PRO A 73 -11.72 -21.53 -9.28
CA PRO A 73 -12.75 -21.39 -8.25
C PRO A 73 -13.95 -20.56 -8.73
N ALA A 74 -15.15 -20.92 -8.28
CA ALA A 74 -16.32 -20.06 -8.49
C ALA A 74 -16.14 -18.71 -7.76
N THR A 75 -16.69 -17.64 -8.33
CA THR A 75 -16.64 -16.29 -7.75
C THR A 75 -17.12 -16.25 -6.29
N GLU A 76 -18.11 -17.07 -5.94
CA GLU A 76 -18.68 -17.18 -4.58
C GLU A 76 -17.70 -17.78 -3.56
N LEU A 77 -16.87 -18.74 -3.98
CA LEU A 77 -15.80 -19.29 -3.16
C LEU A 77 -14.62 -18.33 -3.07
N GLY A 78 -14.40 -17.56 -4.15
CA GLY A 78 -13.39 -16.53 -4.25
C GLY A 78 -11.97 -17.06 -4.04
N LEU A 79 -11.07 -16.16 -3.65
CA LEU A 79 -9.67 -16.47 -3.40
C LEU A 79 -9.42 -17.25 -2.09
N VAL A 80 -10.45 -17.43 -1.25
CA VAL A 80 -10.34 -18.19 0.00
C VAL A 80 -10.13 -19.68 -0.27
N SER A 81 -10.65 -20.17 -1.40
CA SER A 81 -10.46 -21.55 -1.89
C SER A 81 -9.00 -21.91 -2.20
N LEU A 82 -8.13 -20.89 -2.36
CA LEU A 82 -6.70 -21.08 -2.56
C LEU A 82 -5.98 -21.50 -1.28
N VAL A 83 -6.57 -21.24 -0.11
CA VAL A 83 -5.99 -21.60 1.20
C VAL A 83 -6.79 -22.72 1.84
N ASN A 84 -8.11 -22.61 1.82
CA ASN A 84 -9.00 -23.56 2.47
C ASN A 84 -9.64 -24.45 1.43
N ARG A 85 -9.58 -25.76 1.65
CA ARG A 85 -10.25 -26.74 0.79
C ARG A 85 -11.76 -26.49 0.79
N PRO A 86 -12.38 -26.22 -0.37
CA PRO A 86 -13.84 -26.12 -0.46
C PRO A 86 -14.47 -27.52 -0.40
N SER A 87 -15.64 -27.63 0.24
CA SER A 87 -16.27 -28.91 0.58
C SER A 87 -16.71 -29.73 -0.63
N ASN A 88 -16.93 -29.06 -1.76
CA ASN A 88 -17.36 -29.65 -3.02
C ASN A 88 -16.19 -30.04 -3.96
N GLU A 89 -14.93 -29.93 -3.52
CA GLU A 89 -13.77 -30.21 -4.37
C GLU A 89 -12.93 -31.40 -3.88
N PRO A 90 -13.24 -32.63 -4.35
CA PRO A 90 -12.50 -33.82 -3.97
C PRO A 90 -11.06 -33.82 -4.53
N ARG A 91 -10.83 -33.14 -5.66
CA ARG A 91 -9.55 -33.06 -6.38
C ARG A 91 -8.60 -31.97 -5.90
N TRP A 92 -9.02 -31.17 -4.92
CA TRP A 92 -8.20 -30.12 -4.34
C TRP A 92 -6.95 -30.70 -3.67
N GLN A 93 -5.76 -30.22 -4.05
CA GLN A 93 -4.46 -30.67 -3.54
C GLN A 93 -3.66 -29.54 -2.89
N GLY A 94 -4.31 -28.41 -2.60
CA GLY A 94 -3.70 -27.25 -1.96
C GLY A 94 -3.20 -27.50 -0.53
N PRO A 95 -2.81 -26.44 0.20
CA PRO A 95 -3.08 -25.04 -0.11
C PRO A 95 -2.18 -24.48 -1.23
N TYR A 96 -2.77 -23.67 -2.11
CA TYR A 96 -2.11 -22.98 -3.21
C TYR A 96 -1.46 -21.66 -2.78
N LEU A 97 -1.85 -21.14 -1.61
CA LEU A 97 -1.23 -20.01 -0.94
C LEU A 97 -0.92 -20.37 0.51
N SER A 98 0.24 -19.94 1.03
CA SER A 98 0.61 -20.22 2.42
C SER A 98 -0.25 -19.47 3.45
N LYS A 99 -0.88 -18.37 3.04
CA LYS A 99 -1.74 -17.52 3.86
C LYS A 99 -2.88 -16.98 3.00
N LEU A 100 -3.94 -16.49 3.65
CA LEU A 100 -4.99 -15.77 2.95
C LEU A 100 -4.39 -14.62 2.13
N PRO A 101 -4.93 -14.37 0.91
CA PRO A 101 -4.57 -13.21 0.14
C PRO A 101 -4.60 -11.96 1.03
N PRO A 102 -3.50 -11.18 1.07
CA PRO A 102 -3.56 -9.90 1.76
C PRO A 102 -4.54 -8.97 1.03
N ALA A 103 -5.01 -7.96 1.74
CA ALA A 103 -5.58 -6.80 1.06
C ALA A 103 -4.52 -6.17 0.15
N ASP A 104 -4.99 -5.49 -0.88
CA ASP A 104 -4.15 -4.66 -1.74
C ASP A 104 -3.43 -3.56 -0.91
N PRO A 105 -2.44 -2.86 -1.49
CA PRO A 105 -1.67 -1.83 -0.80
C PRO A 105 -2.50 -0.69 -0.20
N TRP A 106 -3.72 -0.48 -0.67
CA TRP A 106 -4.65 0.54 -0.19
C TRP A 106 -5.70 -0.02 0.78
N GLY A 107 -5.53 -1.28 1.23
CA GLY A 107 -6.32 -1.92 2.27
C GLY A 107 -7.65 -2.52 1.77
N ARG A 108 -7.82 -2.71 0.47
CA ARG A 108 -9.04 -3.26 -0.14
C ARG A 108 -8.83 -4.71 -0.58
N PRO A 109 -9.87 -5.56 -0.55
CA PRO A 109 -9.75 -6.91 -1.09
C PRO A 109 -9.60 -6.87 -2.61
N TYR A 110 -8.81 -7.80 -3.15
CA TYR A 110 -8.76 -8.05 -4.59
C TYR A 110 -10.12 -8.50 -5.12
N VAL A 111 -10.49 -7.99 -6.28
CA VAL A 111 -11.70 -8.39 -6.99
C VAL A 111 -11.34 -9.57 -7.87
N TYR A 112 -12.02 -10.70 -7.64
CA TYR A 112 -11.87 -11.91 -8.43
C TYR A 112 -13.21 -12.28 -9.06
N LYS A 113 -13.21 -12.62 -10.35
CA LYS A 113 -14.40 -13.04 -11.09
C LYS A 113 -14.08 -14.20 -12.02
N TYR A 114 -14.90 -15.24 -11.96
CA TYR A 114 -14.88 -16.38 -12.87
C TYR A 114 -16.31 -16.81 -13.23
N PRO A 115 -16.63 -16.99 -14.53
CA PRO A 115 -15.79 -16.69 -15.70
C PRO A 115 -15.47 -15.19 -15.83
N GLY A 116 -14.26 -14.87 -16.31
CA GLY A 116 -13.84 -13.48 -16.56
C GLY A 116 -14.58 -12.85 -17.74
N GLU A 117 -14.68 -11.52 -17.73
CA GLU A 117 -15.17 -10.70 -18.85
C GLU A 117 -14.06 -10.40 -19.85
N ARG A 118 -12.82 -10.22 -19.37
CA ARG A 118 -11.66 -9.80 -20.17
C ARG A 118 -10.72 -10.97 -20.47
N SER A 119 -10.60 -11.91 -19.54
CA SER A 119 -9.74 -13.10 -19.68
C SER A 119 -10.44 -14.35 -19.11
N GLU A 120 -9.73 -15.47 -18.94
CA GLU A 120 -10.33 -16.70 -18.40
C GLU A 120 -10.93 -16.49 -17.00
N PHE A 121 -10.27 -15.66 -16.19
CA PHE A 121 -10.76 -15.12 -14.91
C PHE A 121 -10.25 -13.69 -14.78
N ASP A 122 -11.04 -12.80 -14.21
CA ASP A 122 -10.59 -11.43 -13.97
C ASP A 122 -10.11 -11.31 -12.52
N LEU A 123 -8.91 -10.78 -12.36
CA LEU A 123 -8.31 -10.45 -11.07
C LEU A 123 -7.77 -9.02 -11.13
N LEU A 124 -8.28 -8.15 -10.25
CA LEU A 124 -7.90 -6.74 -10.24
C LEU A 124 -7.92 -6.11 -8.85
N SER A 125 -7.18 -5.01 -8.73
CA SER A 125 -7.33 -3.99 -7.69
C SER A 125 -7.63 -2.65 -8.37
N TYR A 126 -8.54 -1.88 -7.80
CA TYR A 126 -9.00 -0.60 -8.35
C TYR A 126 -8.02 0.58 -8.10
N GLY A 127 -6.77 0.31 -7.71
CA GLY A 127 -5.81 1.37 -7.45
C GLY A 127 -6.11 2.20 -6.19
N ARG A 128 -5.48 3.37 -6.10
CA ARG A 128 -5.52 4.25 -4.91
C ARG A 128 -6.89 4.86 -4.63
N ASP A 129 -7.62 5.27 -5.67
CA ASP A 129 -8.98 5.82 -5.55
C ASP A 129 -10.01 4.71 -5.30
N GLY A 130 -9.67 3.51 -5.76
CA GLY A 130 -10.44 2.29 -5.73
C GLY A 130 -11.80 2.42 -6.40
N GLN A 131 -11.81 3.09 -7.54
CA GLN A 131 -12.90 3.14 -8.50
C GLN A 131 -12.43 2.52 -9.81
N PRO A 132 -13.34 1.98 -10.64
CA PRO A 132 -12.96 1.45 -11.94
C PRO A 132 -12.39 2.56 -12.84
N GLY A 133 -11.27 2.27 -13.49
CA GLY A 133 -10.56 3.15 -14.41
C GLY A 133 -9.38 3.87 -13.76
N GLY A 134 -9.34 5.19 -13.90
CA GLY A 134 -8.29 6.05 -13.35
C GLY A 134 -6.98 6.07 -14.16
N ASP A 135 -6.07 6.95 -13.72
CA ASP A 135 -4.75 7.15 -14.32
C ASP A 135 -3.66 7.19 -13.23
N GLY A 136 -2.43 6.80 -13.59
CA GLY A 136 -1.29 6.86 -12.68
C GLY A 136 -1.48 5.97 -11.44
N GLU A 137 -1.51 6.56 -10.25
CA GLU A 137 -1.74 5.82 -8.99
C GLU A 137 -3.20 5.41 -8.78
N ALA A 138 -4.13 6.03 -9.50
CA ALA A 138 -5.55 5.67 -9.51
C ALA A 138 -5.88 4.63 -10.57
N ALA A 139 -4.93 4.24 -11.41
CA ALA A 139 -5.19 3.25 -12.45
C ALA A 139 -5.46 1.87 -11.84
N ASP A 140 -6.47 1.19 -12.40
CA ASP A 140 -6.72 -0.22 -12.14
C ASP A 140 -5.47 -1.06 -12.43
N ILE A 141 -5.22 -2.05 -11.56
CA ILE A 141 -4.14 -3.02 -11.71
C ILE A 141 -4.79 -4.38 -11.94
N THR A 142 -4.53 -4.96 -13.10
CA THR A 142 -5.28 -6.08 -13.68
C THR A 142 -4.36 -7.24 -14.08
N ASN A 143 -4.92 -8.43 -14.29
CA ASN A 143 -4.20 -9.59 -14.82
C ASN A 143 -4.19 -9.68 -16.37
N TRP A 144 -4.77 -8.71 -17.07
CA TRP A 144 -4.79 -8.61 -18.54
C TRP A 144 -4.12 -7.33 -19.03
#